data_AF-A0A2V8FKX4-F1
#
_entry.id   AF-A0A2V8FKX4-F1
#
_cell.length_a   1.000
_cell.length_b   1.000
_cell.length_c   1.000
_cell.angle_alpha   90.00
_cell.angle_beta   90.00
_cell.angle_gamma   90.00
#
_symmetry.space_group_name_H-M   'P 1'
#
loop_
_entity.id
_entity.type
_entity.pdbx_description
1 polymer ?
#
loop_
_entity_poly.entity_id
_entity_poly.type
_entity_poly.pdbx_seq_one_letter_code
_entity_poly.pdbx_strand_id
1 'polypeptide(L)'
;MSDPNMRRFVLRILNTIWPSRPEPDLARELASHLALLEDELQRRGLSPDDARRAARIALGGIEQTKERHRDARSFVLLDDMRRDVGYAARMLRRNPIFALTAALSLAIGIGANTTIFTVANRLLFRVPAGVAHPDRLVD
;
A
#
# COMPACT_ATOMS: atom_id res chain seq x y z
N MET A 1 4.91 -25.26 6.05
CA MET A 1 6.25 -25.06 5.44
C MET A 1 6.14 -23.87 4.50
N SER A 2 6.26 -22.65 5.02
CA SER A 2 6.05 -21.42 4.25
C SER A 2 7.42 -20.83 3.91
N ASP A 3 7.75 -20.79 2.61
CA ASP A 3 9.07 -20.41 2.13
C ASP A 3 9.48 -18.99 2.59
N PRO A 4 10.68 -18.81 3.15
CA PRO A 4 11.18 -17.50 3.59
C PRO A 4 11.26 -16.47 2.44
N ASN A 5 11.34 -16.92 1.19
CA ASN A 5 11.31 -16.07 0.00
C ASN A 5 9.91 -15.45 -0.24
N MET A 6 8.85 -16.21 0.01
CA MET A 6 7.47 -15.73 -0.16
C MET A 6 7.16 -14.60 0.81
N ARG A 7 7.61 -14.73 2.06
CA ARG A 7 7.43 -13.70 3.09
C ARG A 7 8.18 -12.41 2.74
N ARG A 8 9.39 -12.49 2.18
CA ARG A 8 10.12 -11.32 1.68
C ARG A 8 9.43 -10.67 0.48
N PHE A 9 8.92 -11.46 -0.45
CA PHE A 9 8.20 -10.97 -1.63
C PHE A 9 6.91 -10.23 -1.23
N VAL A 10 6.12 -10.83 -0.34
CA VAL A 10 4.90 -10.22 0.23
C VAL A 10 5.21 -8.94 1.01
N LEU A 11 6.26 -8.94 1.84
CA LEU A 11 6.69 -7.75 2.57
C LEU A 11 7.19 -6.64 1.62
N ARG A 12 7.84 -6.99 0.51
CA ARG A 12 8.25 -6.01 -0.52
C ARG A 12 7.03 -5.37 -1.17
N ILE A 13 6.04 -6.17 -1.54
CA ILE A 13 4.79 -5.70 -2.16
C ILE A 13 3.97 -4.85 -1.18
N LEU A 14 3.80 -5.30 0.07
CA LEU A 14 3.06 -4.56 1.09
C LEU A 14 3.70 -3.22 1.44
N ASN A 15 5.04 -3.18 1.55
CA ASN A 15 5.77 -1.95 1.84
C ASN A 15 5.78 -0.97 0.66
N THR A 16 5.54 -1.48 -0.56
CA THR A 16 5.35 -0.68 -1.76
C THR A 16 3.95 -0.04 -1.83
N ILE A 17 2.91 -0.76 -1.39
CA ILE A 17 1.51 -0.30 -1.48
C ILE A 17 1.12 0.55 -0.26
N TRP A 18 1.69 0.27 0.90
CA TRP A 18 1.54 1.07 2.12
C TRP A 18 2.91 1.59 2.58
N PRO A 19 3.42 2.71 2.04
CA PRO A 19 4.48 3.44 2.69
C PRO A 19 3.91 3.99 4.00
N SER A 20 4.19 3.31 5.10
CA SER A 20 3.67 3.63 6.43
C SER A 20 3.84 5.12 6.74
N ARG A 21 2.75 5.82 7.01
CA ARG A 21 2.67 6.92 7.99
C ARG A 21 1.23 7.06 8.53
N PRO A 22 1.04 6.75 9.82
CA PRO A 22 0.18 7.53 10.69
C PRO A 22 1.07 8.44 11.54
N GLU A 23 0.74 9.73 11.54
CA GLU A 23 1.53 10.87 11.97
C GLU A 23 1.21 11.22 13.44
N PRO A 24 1.92 10.61 14.41
CA PRO A 24 2.35 11.34 15.62
C PRO A 24 3.77 10.96 16.13
N ASP A 25 4.29 9.78 15.76
CA ASP A 25 5.59 9.29 16.23
C ASP A 25 6.76 10.03 15.57
N LEU A 26 6.61 10.37 14.29
CA LEU A 26 7.62 11.13 13.54
C LEU A 26 7.81 12.54 14.10
N ALA A 27 6.73 13.22 14.48
CA ALA A 27 6.80 14.55 15.09
C ALA A 27 7.58 14.50 16.42
N ARG A 28 7.38 13.43 17.19
CA ARG A 28 8.12 13.18 18.44
C ARG A 28 9.60 12.89 18.19
N GLU A 29 9.89 12.07 17.19
CA GLU A 29 11.26 11.75 16.78
C GLU A 29 12.00 13.01 16.30
N LEU A 30 11.38 13.83 15.46
CA LEU A 30 11.94 15.09 14.97
C LEU A 30 12.18 16.10 16.11
N ALA A 31 11.25 16.22 17.05
CA ALA A 31 11.42 17.06 18.23
C ALA A 31 12.60 16.61 19.10
N SER A 32 12.76 15.29 19.29
CA SER A 32 13.89 14.73 20.04
C SER A 32 15.24 14.98 19.36
N HIS A 33 15.28 14.88 18.04
CA HIS A 33 16.50 15.12 17.26
C HIS A 33 16.89 16.59 17.25
N LEU A 34 15.91 17.48 17.18
CA LEU A 34 16.11 18.92 17.27
C LEU A 34 16.70 19.32 18.62
N ALA A 35 16.18 18.77 19.72
CA ALA A 35 16.70 19.04 21.07
C ALA A 35 18.17 18.59 21.23
N LEU A 36 18.54 17.43 20.66
CA LEU A 36 19.93 16.95 20.68
C LEU A 36 20.87 17.87 19.89
N LEU A 37 20.45 18.35 18.71
CA LEU A 37 21.24 19.28 17.90
C LEU A 37 21.41 20.64 18.59
N GLU A 38 20.37 21.12 19.26
CA GLU A 38 20.44 22.37 20.04
C GLU A 38 21.44 22.26 21.19
N ASP A 39 21.42 21.16 21.95
CA ASP A 39 22.36 20.92 23.06
C ASP A 39 23.81 20.81 22.55
N GLU A 40 24.04 20.06 21.47
CA GLU A 40 25.36 19.94 20.82
C GLU A 40 25.90 21.31 20.38
N LEU A 41 25.06 22.15 19.76
CA LEU A 41 25.46 23.48 19.30
C LEU A 41 25.73 24.45 20.46
N GLN A 42 24.96 24.36 21.55
CA GLN A 42 25.23 25.11 22.78
C GLN A 42 26.54 24.68 23.42
N ARG A 43 26.83 23.37 23.49
CA ARG A 43 28.13 22.85 23.98
C ARG A 43 29.31 23.32 23.14
N ARG A 44 29.08 23.59 21.85
CA ARG A 44 30.07 24.19 20.94
C ARG A 44 30.21 25.72 21.09
N GLY A 45 29.48 26.31 22.04
CA GLY A 45 29.61 27.72 22.41
C GLY A 45 28.63 28.67 21.71
N LEU A 46 27.62 28.16 20.99
CA LEU A 46 26.58 29.02 20.43
C LEU A 46 25.63 29.53 21.52
N SER A 47 25.15 30.76 21.35
CA SER A 47 24.06 31.27 22.18
C SER A 47 22.81 30.40 22.01
N PRO A 48 21.92 30.32 23.02
CA PRO A 48 20.72 29.49 22.95
C PRO A 48 19.83 29.79 21.73
N ASP A 49 19.72 31.06 21.33
CA ASP A 49 18.90 31.47 20.20
C ASP A 49 19.56 31.17 18.85
N ASP A 50 20.89 31.25 18.77
CA ASP A 50 21.63 30.87 17.57
C ASP A 50 21.68 29.35 17.39
N ALA A 51 21.80 28.59 18.48
CA ALA A 51 21.74 27.13 18.47
C ALA A 51 20.39 26.63 17.96
N ARG A 52 19.27 27.21 18.42
CA ARG A 52 17.91 26.91 17.93
C ARG A 52 17.75 27.17 16.43
N ARG A 53 18.24 28.33 15.96
CA ARG A 53 18.18 28.68 14.53
C ARG A 53 19.01 27.71 13.68
N ALA A 54 20.24 27.44 14.09
CA ALA A 54 21.14 26.54 13.38
C ALA A 54 20.62 25.08 13.37
N ALA A 55 20.07 24.59 14.48
CA ALA A 55 19.47 23.26 14.55
C ALA A 55 18.27 23.09 13.61
N ARG A 56 17.38 24.10 13.52
CA ARG A 56 16.24 24.09 12.58
C ARG A 56 16.68 24.06 11.12
N ILE A 57 17.70 24.84 10.76
CA ILE A 57 18.25 24.87 9.40
C ILE A 57 18.90 23.52 9.05
N ALA A 58 19.66 22.94 9.98
CA ALA A 58 20.30 21.64 9.79
C ALA A 58 19.27 20.51 9.62
N LEU A 59 18.23 20.47 10.46
CA LEU A 59 17.17 19.46 10.37
C LEU A 59 16.39 19.56 9.05
N GLY A 60 16.06 20.78 8.61
CA GLY A 60 15.39 21.02 7.34
C GLY A 60 16.20 20.58 6.12
N GLY A 61 17.52 20.77 6.14
CA GLY A 61 18.42 20.28 5.09
C GLY A 61 18.51 18.75 5.02
N ILE A 62 18.47 18.09 6.18
CA ILE A 62 18.49 16.62 6.28
C ILE A 62 17.18 16.01 5.78
N GLU A 63 16.03 16.53 6.22
CA GLU A 63 14.72 16.02 5.76
C GLU A 63 14.49 16.25 4.27
N GLN A 64 14.91 17.39 3.71
CA GLN A 64 14.80 17.64 2.28
C GLN A 64 15.69 16.69 1.45
N THR A 65 16.84 16.29 1.98
CA THR A 65 17.71 15.28 1.34
C THR A 65 17.07 13.89 1.42
N LYS A 66 16.47 13.52 2.56
CA LYS A 66 15.72 12.26 2.69
C LYS A 66 14.50 12.21 1.77
N GLU A 67 13.76 13.31 1.64
CA GLU A 67 12.60 13.41 0.73
C GLU A 67 13.02 13.23 -0.72
N ARG A 68 14.09 13.89 -1.18
CA ARG A 68 14.63 13.69 -2.53
C ARG A 68 15.03 12.23 -2.80
N HIS A 69 15.63 11.56 -1.82
CA HIS A 69 15.93 10.13 -1.92
C HIS A 69 14.67 9.24 -1.91
N ARG A 70 13.63 9.65 -1.17
CA ARG A 70 12.34 8.94 -1.11
C ARG A 70 11.60 9.04 -2.44
N ASP A 71 11.54 10.22 -3.04
CA ASP A 71 10.92 10.45 -4.35
C ASP A 71 11.67 9.69 -5.44
N ALA A 72 13.00 9.78 -5.45
CA ALA A 72 13.82 9.00 -6.39
C ALA A 72 13.52 7.50 -6.30
N ARG A 73 13.35 6.97 -5.08
CA ARG A 73 13.02 5.54 -4.88
C ARG A 73 11.62 5.18 -5.38
N SER A 74 10.62 6.03 -5.19
CA SER A 74 9.27 5.83 -5.74
C SER A 74 9.26 5.87 -7.26
N PHE A 75 9.98 6.82 -7.88
CA PHE A 75 10.08 6.91 -9.33
C PHE A 75 10.80 5.71 -9.94
N VAL A 76 11.92 5.27 -9.35
CA VAL A 76 12.64 4.07 -9.79
C VAL A 76 11.75 2.83 -9.71
N LEU A 77 10.99 2.69 -8.63
CA LEU A 77 10.10 1.54 -8.48
C LEU A 77 8.96 1.54 -9.50
N LEU A 78 8.39 2.70 -9.82
CA LEU A 78 7.35 2.82 -10.86
C LEU A 78 7.91 2.47 -12.24
N ASP A 79 9.15 2.85 -12.53
CA ASP A 79 9.80 2.53 -13.79
C ASP A 79 10.11 1.03 -13.91
N ASP A 80 10.63 0.42 -12.84
CA ASP A 80 10.85 -1.03 -12.73
C ASP A 80 9.52 -1.80 -12.91
N MET A 81 8.45 -1.37 -12.25
CA MET A 81 7.12 -1.98 -12.40
C MET A 81 6.60 -1.90 -13.84
N ARG A 82 6.75 -0.75 -14.51
CA ARG A 82 6.35 -0.60 -15.92
C ARG A 82 7.13 -1.56 -16.82
N ARG A 83 8.43 -1.70 -16.57
CA ARG A 83 9.30 -2.60 -17.32
C ARG A 83 8.92 -4.06 -17.12
N ASP A 84 8.66 -4.46 -15.88
CA ASP A 84 8.25 -5.81 -15.52
C ASP A 84 6.88 -6.16 -16.12
N VAL A 85 5.90 -5.26 -16.04
CA VAL A 85 4.57 -5.45 -16.67
C VAL A 85 4.71 -5.57 -18.19
N GLY A 86 5.52 -4.72 -18.83
CA GLY A 86 5.78 -4.80 -20.25
C GLY A 86 6.43 -6.13 -20.67
N TYR A 87 7.37 -6.62 -19.85
CA TYR A 87 8.03 -7.90 -20.06
C TYR A 87 7.06 -9.08 -19.88
N ALA A 88 6.28 -9.09 -18.80
CA ALA A 88 5.26 -10.11 -18.53
C ALA A 88 4.20 -10.15 -19.64
N ALA A 89 3.71 -9.00 -20.11
CA ALA A 89 2.77 -8.91 -21.21
C ALA A 89 3.37 -9.47 -22.51
N ARG A 90 4.64 -9.17 -22.81
CA ARG A 90 5.33 -9.73 -23.98
C ARG A 90 5.51 -11.25 -23.86
N MET A 91 5.79 -11.75 -22.67
CA MET A 91 5.91 -13.19 -22.41
C MET A 91 4.58 -13.93 -22.59
N LEU A 92 3.47 -13.35 -22.11
CA LEU A 92 2.11 -13.87 -22.32
C LEU A 92 1.74 -13.91 -23.81
N ARG A 93 2.09 -12.86 -24.56
CA ARG A 93 1.88 -12.83 -26.03
C ARG A 93 2.71 -13.86 -26.78
N ARG A 94 3.90 -14.20 -26.27
CA ARG A 94 4.80 -15.19 -26.89
C ARG A 94 4.37 -16.64 -26.63
N ASN A 95 3.66 -16.89 -25.53
CA ASN A 95 3.15 -18.21 -25.14
C ASN A 95 1.61 -18.22 -25.02
N PRO A 96 0.89 -18.14 -26.15
CA PRO A 96 -0.56 -17.94 -26.15
C PRO A 96 -1.34 -19.09 -25.51
N ILE A 97 -0.83 -20.33 -25.57
CA ILE A 97 -1.49 -21.50 -24.97
C ILE A 97 -1.55 -21.36 -23.45
N PHE A 98 -0.44 -21.00 -22.81
CA PHE A 98 -0.40 -20.78 -21.36
C PHE A 98 -1.29 -19.61 -20.94
N ALA A 99 -1.26 -18.50 -21.70
CA ALA A 99 -2.12 -17.36 -21.43
C ALA A 99 -3.60 -17.72 -21.52
N LEU A 100 -3.99 -18.51 -22.53
CA LEU A 100 -5.36 -18.96 -22.73
C LEU A 100 -5.83 -19.89 -21.62
N THR A 101 -5.03 -20.89 -21.24
CA THR A 101 -5.39 -21.82 -20.17
C THR A 101 -5.52 -21.10 -18.82
N ALA A 102 -4.59 -20.18 -18.52
CA ALA A 102 -4.68 -19.34 -17.34
C ALA A 102 -5.95 -18.47 -17.36
N ALA A 103 -6.24 -17.80 -18.49
CA ALA A 103 -7.40 -16.95 -18.65
C ALA A 103 -8.72 -17.72 -18.50
N LEU A 104 -8.84 -18.90 -19.12
CA LEU A 104 -10.00 -19.77 -19.01
C LEU A 104 -10.19 -20.26 -17.57
N SER A 105 -9.12 -20.70 -16.91
CA SER A 105 -9.18 -21.13 -15.51
C SER A 105 -9.66 -20.00 -14.60
N LEU A 106 -9.15 -18.78 -14.78
CA LEU A 106 -9.58 -17.58 -14.06
C LEU A 106 -11.05 -17.26 -14.34
N ALA A 107 -11.45 -17.25 -15.61
CA ALA A 107 -12.82 -16.96 -16.02
C ALA A 107 -13.82 -17.94 -15.41
N ILE A 108 -13.51 -19.24 -15.41
CA ILE A 108 -14.37 -20.27 -14.79
C ILE A 108 -14.46 -20.05 -13.28
N GLY A 109 -13.33 -19.87 -12.59
CA GLY A 109 -13.33 -19.67 -11.14
C GLY A 109 -14.09 -18.42 -10.71
N ILE A 110 -13.84 -17.29 -11.38
CA ILE A 110 -14.51 -16.01 -11.11
C ILE A 110 -16.01 -16.12 -11.46
N GLY A 111 -16.33 -16.64 -12.63
CA GLY A 111 -17.71 -16.78 -13.12
C GLY A 111 -18.54 -17.70 -12.23
N ALA A 112 -18.04 -18.89 -11.93
CA ALA A 112 -18.72 -19.86 -11.07
C ALA A 112 -18.99 -19.27 -9.67
N ASN A 113 -17.97 -18.67 -9.03
CA ASN A 113 -18.13 -18.06 -7.72
C ASN A 113 -19.13 -16.89 -7.75
N THR A 114 -19.06 -16.05 -8.78
CA THR A 114 -19.98 -14.92 -8.97
C THR A 114 -21.42 -15.41 -9.17
N THR A 115 -21.62 -16.46 -9.97
CA THR A 115 -22.95 -17.05 -10.20
C THR A 115 -23.50 -17.68 -8.93
N ILE A 116 -22.70 -18.49 -8.22
CA ILE A 116 -23.10 -19.09 -6.94
C ILE A 116 -23.49 -18.00 -5.94
N PHE A 117 -22.65 -16.96 -5.78
CA PHE A 117 -22.96 -15.86 -4.88
C PHE A 117 -24.20 -15.09 -5.32
N THR A 118 -24.38 -14.85 -6.62
CA THR A 118 -25.57 -14.17 -7.16
C THR A 118 -26.85 -14.98 -6.89
N VAL A 119 -26.81 -16.29 -7.11
CA VAL A 119 -27.94 -17.20 -6.84
C VAL A 119 -28.21 -17.28 -5.34
N ALA A 120 -27.18 -17.52 -4.53
CA ALA A 120 -27.30 -17.54 -3.08
C ALA A 120 -27.86 -16.22 -2.54
N ASN A 121 -27.38 -15.08 -3.06
CA ASN A 121 -27.88 -13.76 -2.67
C ASN A 121 -29.35 -13.55 -3.09
N ARG A 122 -29.77 -14.06 -4.25
CA ARG A 122 -31.18 -14.03 -4.66
C ARG A 122 -32.06 -14.93 -3.80
N LEU A 123 -31.57 -16.10 -3.37
CA LEU A 123 -32.36 -17.04 -2.59
C LEU A 123 -32.40 -16.69 -1.09
N LEU A 124 -31.29 -16.16 -0.55
CA LEU A 124 -31.14 -15.85 0.88
C LEU A 124 -31.58 -14.42 1.23
N PHE A 125 -31.39 -13.45 0.32
CA PHE A 125 -31.61 -12.02 0.62
C PHE A 125 -32.66 -11.33 -0.24
N ARG A 126 -33.24 -11.98 -1.26
CA ARG A 126 -34.45 -11.44 -1.92
C ARG A 126 -35.68 -12.19 -1.44
N VAL A 127 -36.64 -11.42 -0.92
CA VAL A 127 -37.99 -11.85 -0.57
C VAL A 127 -38.60 -12.61 -1.75
N PRO A 128 -39.21 -13.79 -1.54
CA PRO A 128 -39.83 -14.57 -2.61
C PRO A 128 -40.83 -13.71 -3.39
N ALA A 129 -40.69 -13.68 -4.71
CA ALA A 129 -41.68 -13.08 -5.59
C ALA A 129 -42.99 -13.88 -5.47
N GLY A 130 -43.90 -13.37 -4.66
CA GLY A 130 -45.16 -14.04 -4.33
C GLY A 130 -45.85 -13.51 -3.07
N VAL A 131 -45.15 -12.78 -2.19
CA VAL A 131 -45.81 -12.11 -1.06
C VAL A 131 -46.29 -10.72 -1.50
N ALA A 132 -47.37 -10.69 -2.26
CA ALA A 132 -48.24 -9.53 -2.30
C ALA A 132 -49.09 -9.58 -1.01
N HIS A 133 -48.77 -8.71 -0.04
CA HIS A 133 -49.48 -8.51 1.23
C HIS A 133 -49.13 -9.47 2.39
N PRO A 134 -48.00 -9.27 3.09
CA PRO A 134 -47.71 -9.96 4.36
C PRO A 134 -48.64 -9.54 5.51
N ASP A 135 -49.48 -8.52 5.31
CA ASP A 135 -50.42 -7.92 6.25
C ASP A 135 -51.83 -8.56 6.24
N ARG A 136 -52.08 -9.58 5.40
CA ARG A 136 -53.38 -10.27 5.30
C ARG A 136 -53.41 -11.72 5.81
N LEU A 137 -52.48 -12.10 6.68
CA LEU A 137 -52.54 -13.38 7.39
C LEU A 137 -53.02 -13.14 8.83
N VAL A 138 -54.32 -12.86 8.97
CA VAL A 138 -55.06 -13.00 10.24
C VAL A 138 -56.45 -13.55 9.89
N ASP A 139 -56.59 -14.88 9.94
CA ASP A 139 -57.64 -15.67 10.62
C ASP A 139 -57.44 -17.16 10.33
#